data_AF-A0A090XDZ5-F1
#
_entry.id   AF-A0A090XDZ5-F1
#
_cell.length_a   1.000
_cell.length_b   1.000
_cell.length_c   1.000
_cell.angle_alpha   90.00
_cell.angle_beta   90.00
_cell.angle_gamma   90.00
#
_symmetry.space_group_name_H-M   'P 1'
#
loop_
_entity.id
_entity.type
_entity.pdbx_description
1 polymer ?
#
loop_
_entity_poly.entity_id
_entity_poly.type
_entity_poly.pdbx_seq_one_letter_code
_entity_poly.pdbx_strand_id
1 'polypeptide(L)'
;ARLEAIKRAKNCHGEDTLFIHPDNSDHQSMLKKFWREHKHPDEEIRYFERGTGYFDVRDAHDSWVRIELMDQDLFVLPTNTHHRFPAPRAPEDGGDTAQNLRR
;
A
#
# COMPACT_ATOMS: atom_id res chain seq x y z
N ALA A 1 3.14 20.12 3.14
CA ALA A 1 3.26 20.91 1.89
C ALA A 1 3.10 20.05 0.63
N ARG A 2 3.87 18.95 0.45
CA ARG A 2 3.78 18.08 -0.75
C ARG A 2 2.51 17.23 -0.81
N LEU A 3 2.19 16.50 0.26
CA LEU A 3 1.00 15.64 0.32
C LEU A 3 -0.31 16.42 0.10
N GLU A 4 -0.44 17.59 0.71
CA GLU A 4 -1.60 18.48 0.51
C GLU A 4 -1.76 18.97 -0.93
N ALA A 5 -0.64 19.22 -1.62
CA ALA A 5 -0.68 19.59 -3.04
C ALA A 5 -1.16 18.42 -3.92
N ILE A 6 -0.73 17.20 -3.60
CA ILE A 6 -1.17 15.97 -4.29
C ILE A 6 -2.67 15.75 -4.07
N LYS A 7 -3.15 15.83 -2.81
CA LYS A 7 -4.58 15.69 -2.49
C LYS A 7 -5.46 16.66 -3.27
N ARG A 8 -5.03 17.92 -3.39
CA ARG A 8 -5.73 18.94 -4.18
C ARG A 8 -5.72 18.61 -5.68
N ALA A 9 -4.57 18.22 -6.22
CA ALA A 9 -4.45 17.88 -7.64
C ALA A 9 -5.24 16.62 -8.03
N LYS A 10 -5.35 15.66 -7.10
CA LYS A 10 -6.07 14.40 -7.28
C LYS A 10 -7.54 14.44 -6.84
N ASN A 11 -8.00 15.58 -6.32
CA ASN A 11 -9.37 15.76 -5.83
C ASN A 11 -9.76 14.67 -4.81
N CYS A 12 -8.87 14.39 -3.85
CA CYS A 12 -9.11 13.41 -2.79
C CYS A 12 -10.18 13.93 -1.81
N HIS A 13 -11.27 13.18 -1.61
CA HIS A 13 -12.41 13.58 -0.76
C HIS A 13 -12.40 12.95 0.63
N GLY A 14 -11.48 12.02 0.89
CA GLY A 14 -11.34 11.34 2.17
C GLY A 14 -9.94 10.77 2.31
N GLU A 15 -9.50 10.63 3.55
CA GLU A 15 -8.23 9.99 3.91
C GLU A 15 -8.46 8.97 5.02
N ASP A 16 -7.74 7.86 4.97
CA ASP A 16 -7.60 6.96 6.09
C ASP A 16 -6.11 6.66 6.32
N THR A 17 -5.80 6.12 7.49
CA THR A 17 -4.43 5.74 7.85
C THR A 17 -4.43 4.28 8.27
N LEU A 18 -3.61 3.48 7.60
CA LEU A 18 -3.43 2.06 7.87
C LEU A 18 -2.10 1.88 8.58
N PHE A 19 -2.16 1.42 9.83
CA PHE A 19 -0.98 1.06 10.61
C PHE A 19 -0.88 -0.46 10.72
N ILE A 20 0.02 -1.05 9.93
CA ILE A 20 0.24 -2.50 9.93
C ILE A 20 1.47 -2.78 10.78
N HIS A 21 1.28 -3.25 12.00
CA HIS A 21 2.37 -3.58 12.93
C HIS A 21 2.13 -4.97 13.54
N PRO A 22 3.15 -5.83 13.71
CA PRO A 22 3.00 -7.17 14.28
C PRO A 22 2.27 -7.20 15.64
N ASP A 23 2.53 -6.20 16.48
CA ASP A 23 1.92 -6.05 17.80
C ASP A 23 0.45 -5.62 17.78
N ASN A 24 -0.10 -5.21 16.63
CA ASN A 24 -1.50 -4.85 16.52
C ASN A 24 -2.38 -6.11 16.52
N SER A 25 -3.45 -6.11 17.32
CA SER A 25 -4.34 -7.27 17.44
C SER A 25 -5.01 -7.69 16.13
N ASP A 26 -5.17 -6.77 15.19
CA ASP A 26 -5.75 -6.98 13.86
C ASP A 26 -4.71 -7.23 12.76
N HIS A 27 -3.42 -7.31 13.10
CA HIS A 27 -2.33 -7.51 12.13
C HIS A 27 -2.59 -8.70 11.19
N GLN A 28 -2.93 -9.86 11.76
CA GLN A 28 -3.16 -11.08 10.99
C GLN A 28 -4.40 -11.00 10.09
N SER A 29 -5.45 -10.29 10.51
CA SER A 29 -6.66 -10.13 9.69
C SER A 29 -6.41 -9.13 8.55
N MET A 30 -5.66 -8.06 8.82
CA MET A 30 -5.22 -7.10 7.80
C MET A 30 -4.35 -7.78 6.73
N LEU A 31 -3.32 -8.52 7.13
CA LEU A 31 -2.46 -9.24 6.17
C LEU A 31 -3.27 -10.17 5.28
N LYS A 32 -4.22 -10.93 5.84
CA LYS A 32 -5.09 -11.83 5.05
C LYS A 32 -6.00 -11.08 4.09
N LYS A 33 -6.55 -9.94 4.52
CA LYS A 33 -7.46 -9.12 3.70
C LYS A 33 -6.72 -8.56 2.48
N PHE A 34 -5.53 -7.99 2.70
CA PHE A 34 -4.77 -7.27 1.68
C PHE A 34 -3.94 -8.18 0.77
N TRP A 35 -3.60 -9.39 1.22
CA TRP A 35 -2.90 -10.39 0.42
C TRP A 35 -3.73 -10.93 -0.76
N ARG A 36 -5.06 -10.97 -0.62
CA ARG A 36 -5.93 -11.51 -1.68
C ARG A 36 -5.95 -10.53 -2.86
N GLU A 37 -5.80 -11.05 -4.06
CA GLU A 37 -5.94 -10.26 -5.29
C GLU A 37 -7.31 -9.57 -5.34
N HIS A 38 -7.31 -8.27 -5.62
CA HIS A 38 -8.51 -7.45 -5.72
C HIS A 38 -8.29 -6.25 -6.66
N LYS A 39 -9.36 -5.48 -6.87
CA LYS A 39 -9.36 -4.22 -7.61
C LYS A 39 -10.45 -3.30 -7.08
N HIS A 40 -10.29 -2.01 -7.32
CA HIS A 40 -11.26 -0.99 -6.93
C HIS A 40 -11.75 -0.23 -8.17
N PRO A 41 -13.00 0.27 -8.16
CA PRO A 41 -13.52 1.11 -9.23
C PRO A 41 -12.90 2.52 -9.24
N ASP A 42 -12.32 2.93 -8.12
CA ASP A 42 -11.63 4.22 -7.93
C ASP A 42 -10.10 4.04 -7.94
N GLU A 43 -9.37 5.14 -8.13
CA GLU A 43 -7.91 5.13 -7.98
C GLU A 43 -7.56 4.75 -6.54
N GLU A 44 -6.52 3.92 -6.36
CA GLU A 44 -5.93 3.68 -5.05
C GLU A 44 -4.65 4.51 -4.92
N ILE A 45 -4.73 5.58 -4.12
CA ILE A 45 -3.60 6.43 -3.79
C ILE A 45 -3.04 5.98 -2.44
N ARG A 46 -1.72 5.84 -2.35
CA ARG A 46 -1.02 5.43 -1.14
C ARG A 46 0.17 6.33 -0.92
N TYR A 47 0.26 6.89 0.28
CA TYR A 47 1.45 7.60 0.74
C TYR A 47 2.08 6.86 1.91
N PHE A 48 3.34 6.44 1.75
CA PHE A 48 4.09 5.76 2.80
C PHE A 48 4.71 6.79 3.73
N GLU A 49 4.13 6.99 4.90
CA GLU A 49 4.70 7.92 5.88
C GLU A 49 5.98 7.36 6.51
N ARG A 50 5.96 6.06 6.81
CA ARG A 50 7.06 5.30 7.41
C ARG A 50 6.92 3.80 7.11
N GLY A 51 8.05 3.12 6.99
CA GLY A 51 8.16 1.69 6.72
C GLY A 51 8.31 1.37 5.24
N THR A 52 8.47 0.08 4.96
CA THR A 52 8.57 -0.45 3.59
C THR A 52 7.47 -1.45 3.32
N GLY A 53 6.97 -1.48 2.09
CA GLY A 53 5.92 -2.40 1.68
C GLY A 53 6.05 -2.80 0.22
N TYR A 54 5.21 -3.75 -0.18
CA TYR A 54 5.15 -4.23 -1.55
C TYR A 54 3.74 -4.09 -2.09
N PHE A 55 3.63 -3.72 -3.35
CA PHE A 55 2.44 -3.93 -4.17
C PHE A 55 2.78 -4.90 -5.29
N ASP A 56 2.01 -5.98 -5.41
CA ASP A 56 2.06 -6.81 -6.61
C ASP A 56 0.94 -6.35 -7.54
N VAL A 57 1.27 -6.07 -8.79
CA VAL A 57 0.34 -5.61 -9.83
C VAL A 57 0.43 -6.52 -11.04
N ARG A 58 -0.69 -6.80 -11.70
CA ARG A 58 -0.69 -7.54 -12.98
C ARG A 58 -0.22 -6.64 -14.11
N ASP A 59 0.73 -7.13 -14.90
CA ASP A 59 1.12 -6.48 -16.16
C ASP A 59 0.19 -6.86 -17.32
N ALA A 60 0.52 -6.39 -18.52
CA ALA A 60 -0.26 -6.67 -19.74
C ALA A 60 -0.27 -8.16 -20.15
N HIS A 61 0.59 -8.99 -19.57
CA HIS A 61 0.71 -10.42 -19.82
C HIS A 61 0.17 -11.26 -18.66
N ASP A 62 -0.63 -10.66 -17.77
CA ASP A 62 -1.16 -11.29 -16.56
C ASP A 62 -0.07 -11.84 -15.64
N SER A 63 1.14 -11.27 -15.69
CA SER A 63 2.25 -11.63 -14.81
C SER A 63 2.33 -10.68 -13.62
N TRP A 64 2.81 -11.18 -12.48
CA TRP A 64 3.00 -10.35 -11.29
C TRP A 64 4.28 -9.52 -11.41
N VAL A 65 4.13 -8.19 -11.33
CA VAL A 65 5.22 -7.24 -11.12
C VAL A 65 5.16 -6.77 -9.67
N ARG A 66 6.27 -6.94 -8.93
CA ARG A 66 6.41 -6.45 -7.56
C ARG A 66 7.02 -5.07 -7.54
N ILE A 67 6.36 -4.15 -6.85
CA ILE A 67 6.79 -2.77 -6.63
C ILE A 67 7.08 -2.62 -5.14
N GLU A 68 8.32 -2.30 -4.80
CA GLU A 68 8.72 -1.93 -3.45
C GLU A 68 8.50 -0.44 -3.24
N LEU A 69 7.89 -0.08 -2.11
CA LEU A 69 7.66 1.30 -1.70
C LEU A 69 8.28 1.50 -0.32
N MET A 70 8.87 2.67 -0.13
CA MET A 70 9.55 3.06 1.10
C MET A 70 9.08 4.45 1.58
N ASP A 71 9.65 4.91 2.69
CA ASP A 71 9.34 6.21 3.29
C ASP A 71 9.26 7.34 2.24
N GLN A 72 8.17 8.09 2.31
CA GLN A 72 7.86 9.25 1.47
C GLN A 72 7.51 8.94 0.00
N ASP A 73 7.37 7.66 -0.36
CA ASP A 73 6.83 7.29 -1.66
C ASP A 73 5.33 7.59 -1.75
N LEU A 74 4.93 8.13 -2.90
CA LEU A 74 3.55 8.26 -3.33
C LEU A 74 3.31 7.28 -4.46
N PHE A 75 2.37 6.37 -4.25
CA PHE A 75 1.97 5.38 -5.23
C PHE A 75 0.51 5.60 -5.63
N VAL A 76 0.23 5.52 -6.93
CA VAL A 76 -1.12 5.69 -7.48
C VAL A 76 -1.40 4.51 -8.40
N LEU A 77 -2.35 3.68 -8.00
CA LEU A 77 -2.89 2.60 -8.82
C LEU A 77 -4.11 3.09 -9.60
N PRO A 78 -4.12 2.94 -10.94
CA PRO A 78 -5.28 3.24 -11.76
C PRO A 78 -6.50 2.38 -11.38
N THR A 79 -7.68 2.88 -11.71
CA THR A 79 -8.95 2.15 -11.53
C THR A 79 -8.90 0.78 -12.21
N ASN A 80 -9.61 -0.19 -11.64
CA ASN A 80 -9.73 -1.56 -12.16
C ASN A 80 -8.41 -2.34 -12.34
N THR A 81 -7.31 -1.86 -11.79
CA THR A 81 -6.02 -2.57 -11.80
C THR A 81 -6.08 -3.76 -10.84
N HIS A 82 -5.74 -4.94 -11.33
CA HIS A 82 -5.60 -6.14 -10.49
C HIS A 82 -4.32 -6.04 -9.67
N HIS A 83 -4.47 -6.04 -8.34
CA HIS A 83 -3.36 -5.89 -7.42
C HIS A 83 -3.58 -6.65 -6.10
N ARG A 84 -2.50 -6.79 -5.35
CA ARG A 84 -2.53 -7.22 -3.94
C ARG A 84 -1.41 -6.52 -3.17
N PHE A 85 -1.58 -6.46 -1.87
CA PHE A 85 -0.58 -5.94 -0.97
C PHE A 85 -0.06 -7.09 -0.09
N PRO A 86 1.04 -7.73 -0.52
CA PRO A 86 1.60 -8.85 0.21
C PRO A 86 2.21 -8.41 1.54
N ALA A 87 2.27 -9.33 2.50
CA ALA A 87 2.98 -9.11 3.75
C ALA A 87 4.44 -8.73 3.45
N PRO A 88 5.02 -7.78 4.20
CA PRO A 88 6.43 -7.48 4.07
C PRO A 88 7.24 -8.76 4.26
N ARG A 89 8.36 -8.89 3.54
CA ARG A 89 9.30 -9.99 3.79
C ARG A 89 9.69 -9.89 5.26
N ALA A 90 9.67 -11.02 5.97
CA ALA A 90 10.21 -11.06 7.32
C ALA A 90 11.64 -10.48 7.25
N PRO A 91 11.95 -9.44 8.03
CA PRO A 91 13.26 -8.82 7.95
C PRO A 91 14.29 -9.84 8.39
N GLU A 92 15.32 -10.07 7.56
CA GLU A 92 16.42 -10.96 7.94
C GLU A 92 17.22 -10.38 9.13
N ASP A 93 17.09 -9.06 9.34
CA ASP A 93 17.94 -8.26 10.24
C ASP A 93 17.15 -7.55 11.36
N GLY A 94 15.85 -7.88 11.53
CA GLY A 94 15.01 -7.23 12.56
C GLY A 94 14.51 -5.82 12.21
N GLY A 95 14.45 -5.46 10.93
CA GLY A 95 13.87 -4.22 10.42
C GLY A 95 12.38 -4.03 10.78
N ASP A 96 11.95 -2.78 10.83
CA ASP A 96 10.59 -2.41 11.25
C ASP A 96 9.57 -2.80 10.16
N THR A 97 8.76 -3.83 10.40
CA THR A 97 7.65 -4.21 9.50
C THR A 97 6.45 -3.30 9.65
N ALA A 98 6.52 -2.30 10.55
CA ALA A 98 5.49 -1.30 10.72
C ALA A 98 5.35 -0.49 9.45
N GLN A 99 4.15 -0.49 8.88
CA GLN A 99 3.84 0.35 7.72
C GLN A 99 2.75 1.33 8.12
N ASN A 100 3.00 2.60 7.83
CA ASN A 100 2.04 3.66 8.01
C ASN A 100 1.67 4.23 6.64
N LEU A 101 0.54 3.77 6.12
CA LEU A 101 0.04 4.16 4.80
C LEU A 101 -1.14 5.12 4.95
N ARG A 102 -1.16 6.20 4.17
CA ARG A 102 -2.36 7.02 3.98
C ARG A 102 -3.03 6.72 2.64
N ARG A 103 -4.36 6.60 2.65
CA ARG A 103 -5.23 6.54 1.46
C ARG A 103 -5.68 7.90 1.00
#